data_AF-S7WQD6-F1
#
_entry.id   AF-S7WQD6-F1
#
_cell.length_a   1.000
_cell.length_b   1.000
_cell.length_c   1.000
_cell.angle_alpha   90.00
_cell.angle_beta   90.00
_cell.angle_gamma   90.00
#
_symmetry.space_group_name_H-M   'P 1'
#
loop_
_entity.id
_entity.type
_entity.pdbx_description
1 polymer ?
#
loop_
_entity_poly.entity_id
_entity_poly.type
_entity_poly.pdbx_seq_one_letter_code
_entity_poly.pdbx_strand_id
1 'polypeptide(L)'
;MSLKKQTLSGILWTFTETFVLRGLSFIASVILARLLGPTEFGLVGMISVFIALGNSFVDSGLSASLIRTKDADETDYATVFYLNLALSIVVYGIFYITAPMIAAFFEQELLELIVRVYCLTFIISAFSAVQLALLNKRMKFKQIMKCKVPGTILGVLVGLWMGYAGFGVWSIVCMFMCTQLGTSVMLWLNSSWTPSLVFSKEKLKYHYNFGYKLMLSGLIDTFYKNVYKLIIGKFFTVQDLGYYERAHSFNNQSVTMFTSIISKVSYPLLSKIQDQKERIAVVYRQLIQFSFFVIAPMMLGAAALAKPLFYWFWENSGYPLFPYSKSYACPVCFILCMLLISMF
;
A
#
# COMPACT_ATOMS: atom_id res chain seq x y z
N MET A 1 25.66 -2.52 18.82
CA MET A 1 24.99 -3.82 18.55
C MET A 1 25.68 -4.47 17.36
N SER A 2 25.93 -5.79 17.38
CA SER A 2 26.37 -6.52 16.17
C SER A 2 25.35 -6.33 15.03
N LEU A 3 25.82 -6.16 13.79
CA LEU A 3 24.99 -6.03 12.57
C LEU A 3 23.87 -7.09 12.52
N LYS A 4 24.17 -8.34 12.92
CA LYS A 4 23.16 -9.42 12.99
C LYS A 4 22.01 -9.10 13.95
N LYS A 5 22.31 -8.54 15.13
CA LYS A 5 21.31 -8.19 16.15
C LYS A 5 20.46 -6.99 15.71
N GLN A 6 21.06 -6.03 15.00
CA GLN A 6 20.34 -4.89 14.43
C GLN A 6 19.40 -5.31 13.29
N THR A 7 19.83 -6.23 12.42
CA THR A 7 18.98 -6.80 11.36
C THR A 7 17.81 -7.60 11.94
N LEU A 8 18.05 -8.51 12.89
CA LEU A 8 16.99 -9.30 13.53
C LEU A 8 15.97 -8.43 14.26
N SER A 9 16.45 -7.45 15.03
CA SER A 9 15.58 -6.45 15.67
C SER A 9 14.75 -5.68 14.62
N GLY A 10 15.39 -5.26 13.53
CA GLY A 10 14.70 -4.56 12.44
C GLY A 10 13.59 -5.38 11.78
N ILE A 11 13.84 -6.68 11.55
CA ILE A 11 12.84 -7.62 11.03
C ILE A 11 11.65 -7.73 11.99
N LEU A 12 11.91 -7.92 13.29
CA LEU A 12 10.85 -8.02 14.31
C LEU A 12 10.00 -6.76 14.38
N TRP A 13 10.62 -5.56 14.40
CA TRP A 13 9.89 -4.30 14.40
C TRP A 13 9.07 -4.10 13.12
N THR A 14 9.63 -4.45 11.96
CA THR A 14 8.93 -4.34 10.68
C THR A 14 7.75 -5.30 10.59
N PHE A 15 7.92 -6.53 11.09
CA PHE A 15 6.87 -7.52 11.16
C PHE A 15 5.73 -7.03 12.08
N THR A 16 6.09 -6.55 13.27
CA THR A 16 5.12 -6.02 14.25
C THR A 16 4.39 -4.81 13.69
N GLU A 17 5.10 -3.86 13.08
CA GLU A 17 4.50 -2.71 12.38
C GLU A 17 3.50 -3.19 11.32
N THR A 18 3.93 -4.08 10.42
CA THR A 18 3.08 -4.53 9.32
C THR A 18 1.84 -5.25 9.85
N PHE A 19 2.00 -6.12 10.86
CA PHE A 19 0.90 -6.85 11.47
C PHE A 19 -0.11 -5.91 12.14
N VAL A 20 0.36 -4.96 12.94
CA VAL A 20 -0.50 -4.00 13.64
C VAL A 20 -1.24 -3.10 12.64
N LEU A 21 -0.54 -2.51 11.67
CA LEU A 21 -1.15 -1.61 10.70
C LEU A 21 -2.18 -2.34 9.83
N ARG A 22 -1.84 -3.53 9.31
CA ARG A 22 -2.76 -4.34 8.51
C ARG A 22 -3.94 -4.83 9.34
N GLY A 23 -3.72 -5.26 10.58
CA GLY A 23 -4.78 -5.70 11.48
C GLY A 23 -5.77 -4.58 11.79
N LEU A 24 -5.29 -3.37 12.10
CA LEU A 24 -6.14 -2.20 12.33
C LEU A 24 -6.96 -1.84 11.09
N SER A 25 -6.32 -1.77 9.91
CA SER A 25 -7.02 -1.49 8.65
C SER A 25 -8.03 -2.57 8.28
N PHE A 26 -7.72 -3.84 8.56
CA PHE A 26 -8.62 -4.97 8.32
C PHE A 26 -9.88 -4.87 9.19
N ILE A 27 -9.71 -4.68 10.50
CA ILE A 27 -10.84 -4.52 11.44
C ILE A 27 -11.69 -3.31 11.05
N ALA A 28 -11.06 -2.17 10.73
CA ALA A 28 -11.77 -0.99 10.29
C ALA A 28 -12.55 -1.23 8.98
N SER A 29 -11.92 -1.88 8.00
CA SER A 29 -12.54 -2.22 6.72
C SER A 29 -13.76 -3.11 6.90
N VAL A 30 -13.69 -4.09 7.81
CA VAL A 30 -14.81 -4.97 8.18
C VAL A 30 -15.97 -4.18 8.75
N ILE A 31 -15.71 -3.30 9.72
CA ILE A 31 -16.76 -2.54 10.40
C ILE A 31 -17.41 -1.55 9.43
N LEU A 32 -16.59 -0.83 8.65
CA LEU A 32 -17.07 0.10 7.62
C LEU A 32 -17.84 -0.63 6.51
N ALA A 33 -17.45 -1.84 6.13
CA ALA A 33 -18.19 -2.65 5.16
C ALA A 33 -19.60 -3.00 5.63
N ARG A 34 -19.80 -3.17 6.95
CA ARG A 34 -21.13 -3.38 7.54
C ARG A 34 -21.95 -2.10 7.60
N LEU A 35 -21.32 -0.96 7.85
CA LEU A 35 -21.99 0.34 7.98
C LEU A 35 -22.42 0.94 6.64
N LEU A 36 -21.55 0.88 5.61
CA LEU A 36 -21.65 1.73 4.42
C LEU A 36 -22.32 1.05 3.22
N GLY A 37 -22.49 -0.28 3.23
CA GLY A 37 -22.98 -1.00 2.07
C GLY A 37 -22.00 -1.04 0.88
N PRO A 38 -22.37 -1.71 -0.23
CA PRO A 38 -21.46 -2.01 -1.34
C PRO A 38 -21.18 -0.81 -2.26
N THR A 39 -22.13 0.11 -2.43
CA THR A 39 -21.99 1.29 -3.31
C THR A 39 -20.79 2.15 -2.91
N GLU A 40 -20.65 2.43 -1.61
CA GLU A 40 -19.58 3.28 -1.10
C GLU A 40 -18.18 2.66 -1.32
N PHE A 41 -18.09 1.33 -1.20
CA PHE A 41 -16.86 0.57 -1.49
C PHE A 41 -16.56 0.52 -2.99
N GLY A 42 -17.58 0.49 -3.84
CA GLY A 42 -17.42 0.59 -5.30
C GLY A 42 -16.80 1.93 -5.70
N LEU A 43 -17.28 3.03 -5.13
CA LEU A 43 -16.73 4.37 -5.36
C LEU A 43 -15.25 4.46 -4.93
N VAL A 44 -14.90 3.94 -3.75
CA VAL A 44 -13.50 3.84 -3.32
C VAL A 44 -12.67 2.97 -4.27
N GLY A 45 -13.25 1.88 -4.77
CA GLY A 45 -12.66 1.00 -5.78
C GLY A 45 -12.25 1.74 -7.05
N MET A 46 -13.16 2.55 -7.60
CA MET A 46 -12.92 3.36 -8.81
C MET A 46 -11.74 4.31 -8.60
N ILE A 47 -11.71 4.99 -7.45
CA ILE A 47 -10.66 5.98 -7.14
C ILE A 47 -9.33 5.30 -6.80
N SER A 48 -9.35 4.08 -6.25
CA SER A 48 -8.15 3.36 -5.82
C SER A 48 -7.12 3.20 -6.93
N VAL A 49 -7.56 3.08 -8.19
CA VAL A 49 -6.68 3.00 -9.36
C VAL A 49 -5.87 4.29 -9.53
N PHE A 50 -6.55 5.43 -9.51
CA PHE A 50 -5.91 6.74 -9.65
C PHE A 50 -5.00 7.06 -8.46
N ILE A 51 -5.39 6.63 -7.26
CA ILE A 51 -4.56 6.72 -6.07
C ILE A 51 -3.28 5.90 -6.24
N ALA A 52 -3.39 4.66 -6.71
CA ALA A 52 -2.24 3.79 -6.91
C ALA A 52 -1.29 4.37 -7.97
N LEU A 53 -1.83 4.89 -9.07
CA LEU A 53 -1.06 5.55 -10.12
C LEU A 53 -0.36 6.81 -9.58
N GLY A 54 -1.07 7.69 -8.87
CA GLY A 54 -0.49 8.90 -8.27
C GLY A 54 0.61 8.59 -7.25
N ASN A 55 0.40 7.60 -6.37
CA ASN A 55 1.44 7.14 -5.46
C ASN A 55 2.65 6.58 -6.21
N SER A 56 2.45 5.93 -7.35
CA SER A 56 3.55 5.42 -8.18
C SER A 56 4.40 6.55 -8.76
N PHE A 57 3.80 7.70 -9.10
CA PHE A 57 4.55 8.89 -9.49
C PHE A 57 5.39 9.47 -8.33
N VAL A 58 4.83 9.52 -7.13
CA VAL A 58 5.43 10.22 -5.98
C VAL A 58 6.50 9.37 -5.26
N ASP A 59 6.20 8.10 -4.95
CA ASP A 59 7.01 7.32 -4.01
C ASP A 59 8.06 6.40 -4.65
N SER A 60 7.94 6.08 -5.94
CA SER A 60 8.62 4.91 -6.50
C SER A 60 10.13 5.07 -6.72
N GLY A 61 10.67 6.29 -6.79
CA GLY A 61 12.03 6.52 -7.29
C GLY A 61 12.96 7.29 -6.37
N LEU A 62 12.51 8.43 -5.87
CA LEU A 62 13.38 9.40 -5.20
C LEU A 62 13.77 8.96 -3.78
N SER A 63 12.81 8.46 -3.01
CA SER A 63 13.05 7.89 -1.67
C SER A 63 14.01 6.70 -1.72
N ALA A 64 13.86 5.82 -2.72
CA ALA A 64 14.77 4.69 -2.94
C ALA A 64 16.20 5.14 -3.30
N SER A 65 16.31 6.25 -4.06
CA SER A 65 17.59 6.87 -4.40
C SER A 65 18.37 7.31 -3.16
N LEU A 66 17.70 8.00 -2.22
CA LEU A 66 18.31 8.45 -0.95
C LEU A 66 18.79 7.29 -0.08
N ILE A 67 18.01 6.21 -0.01
CA ILE A 67 18.35 5.01 0.76
C ILE A 67 19.59 4.33 0.15
N ARG A 68 19.71 4.32 -1.19
CA ARG A 68 20.82 3.71 -1.92
C ARG A 68 22.12 4.51 -1.82
N THR A 69 22.06 5.85 -1.80
CA THR A 69 23.26 6.70 -1.72
C THR A 69 24.00 6.44 -0.41
N LYS A 70 25.28 6.04 -0.43
CA LYS A 70 26.04 5.73 0.81
C LYS A 70 26.24 6.98 1.67
N ASP A 71 26.92 7.98 1.12
CA ASP A 71 27.30 9.20 1.81
C ASP A 71 26.36 10.35 1.43
N ALA A 72 25.06 10.18 1.72
CA ALA A 72 24.09 11.24 1.46
C ALA A 72 24.26 12.36 2.48
N ASP A 73 24.47 13.57 1.97
CA ASP A 73 24.64 14.79 2.74
C ASP A 73 23.30 15.55 2.88
N GLU A 74 23.32 16.66 3.62
CA GLU A 74 22.16 17.53 3.82
C GLU A 74 21.59 18.07 2.49
N THR A 75 22.46 18.31 1.50
CA THR A 75 22.06 18.82 0.18
C THR A 75 21.30 17.76 -0.60
N ASP A 76 21.66 16.48 -0.48
CA ASP A 76 20.91 15.36 -1.08
C ASP A 76 19.50 15.29 -0.51
N TYR A 77 19.35 15.35 0.82
CA TYR A 77 18.04 15.30 1.47
C TYR A 77 17.17 16.49 1.12
N ALA A 78 17.70 17.72 1.16
CA ALA A 78 16.98 18.93 0.79
C ALA A 78 16.58 18.93 -0.69
N THR A 79 17.50 18.57 -1.59
CA THR A 79 17.22 18.52 -3.04
C THR A 79 16.13 17.51 -3.36
N VAL A 80 16.19 16.31 -2.77
CA VAL A 80 15.16 15.28 -2.96
C VAL A 80 13.82 15.69 -2.34
N PHE A 81 13.83 16.37 -1.20
CA PHE A 81 12.62 16.90 -0.56
C PHE A 81 11.87 17.86 -1.49
N TYR A 82 12.55 18.91 -1.99
CA TYR A 82 11.92 19.88 -2.89
C TYR A 82 11.50 19.26 -4.22
N LEU A 83 12.30 18.34 -4.77
CA LEU A 83 11.94 17.63 -5.99
C LEU A 83 10.68 16.78 -5.80
N ASN A 84 10.57 16.05 -4.69
CA ASN A 84 9.41 15.22 -4.40
C ASN A 84 8.17 16.06 -4.13
N LEU A 85 8.32 17.18 -3.42
CA LEU A 85 7.23 18.13 -3.17
C LEU A 85 6.74 18.77 -4.48
N ALA A 86 7.65 19.25 -5.33
CA ALA A 86 7.31 19.81 -6.64
C ALA A 86 6.60 18.79 -7.53
N LEU A 87 7.13 17.56 -7.61
CA LEU A 87 6.51 16.48 -8.38
C LEU A 87 5.10 16.17 -7.86
N SER A 88 4.91 16.12 -6.54
CA SER A 88 3.61 15.83 -5.93
C SER A 88 2.59 16.93 -6.15
N ILE A 89 3.01 18.20 -6.15
CA ILE A 89 2.14 19.33 -6.50
C ILE A 89 1.73 19.24 -7.97
N VAL A 90 2.65 18.90 -8.88
CA VAL A 90 2.33 18.71 -10.30
C VAL A 90 1.35 17.55 -10.49
N VAL A 91 1.62 16.39 -9.87
CA VAL A 91 0.74 15.21 -9.93
C VAL A 91 -0.65 15.55 -9.36
N TYR A 92 -0.71 16.23 -8.21
CA TYR A 92 -1.97 16.71 -7.65
C TYR A 92 -2.71 17.64 -8.63
N GLY A 93 -2.02 18.60 -9.24
CA GLY A 93 -2.61 19.50 -10.22
C GLY A 93 -3.19 18.77 -11.44
N ILE A 94 -2.49 17.75 -11.94
CA ILE A 94 -2.99 16.89 -13.03
C ILE A 94 -4.29 16.19 -12.58
N PHE A 95 -4.31 15.57 -11.41
CA PHE A 95 -5.52 14.92 -10.89
C PHE A 95 -6.66 15.89 -10.61
N TYR A 96 -6.37 17.10 -10.13
CA TYR A 96 -7.37 18.13 -9.87
C TYR A 96 -8.09 18.58 -11.16
N ILE A 97 -7.33 18.76 -12.25
CA ILE A 97 -7.86 19.17 -13.56
C ILE A 97 -8.58 18.00 -14.25
N THR A 98 -8.09 16.77 -14.09
CA THR A 98 -8.68 15.56 -14.71
C THR A 98 -9.82 14.96 -13.89
N ALA A 99 -10.04 15.39 -12.64
CA ALA A 99 -11.14 14.94 -11.78
C ALA A 99 -12.53 14.94 -12.45
N PRO A 100 -12.98 16.01 -13.14
CA PRO A 100 -14.28 15.98 -13.84
C PRO A 100 -14.32 14.95 -14.97
N MET A 101 -13.19 14.73 -15.67
CA MET A 101 -13.11 13.69 -16.71
C MET A 101 -13.20 12.28 -16.11
N ILE A 102 -12.60 12.07 -14.93
CA ILE A 102 -12.72 10.82 -14.18
C ILE A 102 -14.18 10.60 -13.73
N ALA A 103 -14.82 11.63 -13.18
CA ALA A 103 -16.22 11.57 -12.77
C ALA A 103 -17.16 11.24 -13.95
N ALA A 104 -16.94 11.89 -15.10
CA ALA A 104 -17.68 11.61 -16.32
C ALA A 104 -17.40 10.20 -16.87
N PHE A 105 -16.16 9.71 -16.77
CA PHE A 105 -15.80 8.37 -17.23
C PHE A 105 -16.58 7.28 -16.51
N PHE A 106 -16.75 7.42 -15.18
CA PHE A 106 -17.50 6.46 -14.35
C PHE A 106 -18.98 6.81 -14.16
N GLU A 107 -19.45 7.92 -14.74
CA GLU A 107 -20.83 8.39 -14.60
C GLU A 107 -21.24 8.58 -13.12
N GLN A 108 -20.31 9.13 -12.31
CA GLN A 108 -20.51 9.41 -10.88
C GLN A 108 -19.92 10.78 -10.51
N GLU A 109 -20.79 11.78 -10.35
CA GLU A 109 -20.38 13.17 -10.05
C GLU A 109 -19.61 13.30 -8.74
N LEU A 110 -19.95 12.47 -7.74
CA LEU A 110 -19.33 12.46 -6.42
C LEU A 110 -17.82 12.14 -6.47
N LEU A 111 -17.35 11.46 -7.54
CA LEU A 111 -15.93 11.17 -7.75
C LEU A 111 -15.09 12.43 -7.92
N GLU A 112 -15.64 13.50 -8.52
CA GLU A 112 -14.87 14.72 -8.79
C GLU A 112 -14.33 15.30 -7.48
N LEU A 113 -15.21 15.45 -6.49
CA LEU A 113 -14.84 16.01 -5.19
C LEU A 113 -13.94 15.05 -4.41
N ILE A 114 -14.21 13.74 -4.45
CA ILE A 114 -13.36 12.78 -3.74
C ILE A 114 -11.96 12.75 -4.33
N VAL A 115 -11.80 12.73 -5.66
CA VAL A 115 -10.48 12.73 -6.31
C VAL A 115 -9.71 13.98 -5.90
N ARG A 116 -10.34 15.16 -5.97
CA ARG A 116 -9.70 16.42 -5.56
C ARG A 116 -9.24 16.40 -4.11
N VAL A 117 -10.09 15.94 -3.18
CA VAL A 117 -9.76 15.93 -1.76
C VAL A 117 -8.74 14.84 -1.43
N TYR A 118 -8.91 13.64 -1.95
CA TYR A 118 -8.04 12.51 -1.66
C TYR A 118 -6.63 12.72 -2.22
N CYS A 119 -6.49 13.25 -3.43
CA CYS A 119 -5.17 13.44 -4.05
C CYS A 119 -4.28 14.45 -3.31
N LEU A 120 -4.82 15.25 -2.37
CA LEU A 120 -3.99 16.04 -1.44
C LEU A 120 -3.03 15.16 -0.62
N THR A 121 -3.35 13.88 -0.43
CA THR A 121 -2.48 12.91 0.25
C THR A 121 -1.11 12.76 -0.42
N PHE A 122 -0.99 13.02 -1.73
CA PHE A 122 0.29 13.01 -2.43
C PHE A 122 1.25 14.07 -1.88
N ILE A 123 0.76 15.29 -1.69
CA ILE A 123 1.54 16.40 -1.12
C ILE A 123 1.91 16.08 0.34
N ILE A 124 0.94 15.58 1.12
CA ILE A 124 1.16 15.19 2.54
C ILE A 124 2.21 14.08 2.64
N SER A 125 2.19 13.11 1.72
CA SER A 125 3.17 12.03 1.63
C SER A 125 4.56 12.56 1.32
N ALA A 126 4.70 13.36 0.26
CA ALA A 126 5.99 13.94 -0.12
C ALA A 126 6.62 14.78 1.00
N PHE A 127 5.79 15.48 1.78
CA PHE A 127 6.24 16.26 2.92
C PHE A 127 6.94 15.42 4.01
N SER A 128 6.62 14.11 4.12
CA SER A 128 7.22 13.21 5.11
C SER A 128 8.08 12.09 4.50
N ALA A 129 8.21 12.05 3.17
CA ALA A 129 8.89 10.99 2.44
C ALA A 129 10.39 10.92 2.76
N VAL A 130 11.06 12.08 2.88
CA VAL A 130 12.50 12.15 3.18
C VAL A 130 12.80 11.71 4.61
N GLN A 131 11.95 12.07 5.57
CA GLN A 131 12.04 11.64 6.96
C GLN A 131 11.90 10.12 7.05
N LEU A 132 10.91 9.56 6.33
CA LEU A 132 10.73 8.12 6.26
C LEU A 132 11.92 7.43 5.58
N ALA A 133 12.45 7.98 4.49
CA ALA A 133 13.64 7.46 3.81
C ALA A 133 14.87 7.49 4.73
N LEU A 134 15.07 8.56 5.50
CA LEU A 134 16.14 8.70 6.48
C LEU A 134 16.04 7.65 7.60
N LEU A 135 14.85 7.43 8.16
CA LEU A 135 14.63 6.42 9.19
C LEU A 135 14.85 5.00 8.64
N ASN A 136 14.41 4.72 7.41
CA ASN A 136 14.66 3.44 6.75
C ASN A 136 16.16 3.22 6.52
N LYS A 137 16.87 4.22 5.98
CA LYS A 137 18.32 4.18 5.74
C LYS A 137 19.10 3.94 7.04
N ARG A 138 18.67 4.56 8.14
CA ARG A 138 19.26 4.38 9.48
C ARG A 138 18.76 3.14 10.21
N MET A 139 17.93 2.31 9.58
CA MET A 139 17.36 1.07 10.13
C MET A 139 16.59 1.31 11.45
N LYS A 140 15.97 2.49 11.62
CA LYS A 140 15.24 2.87 12.83
C LYS A 140 13.77 2.43 12.78
N PHE A 141 13.51 1.16 12.45
CA PHE A 141 12.16 0.61 12.25
C PHE A 141 11.23 0.76 13.46
N LYS A 142 11.77 0.69 14.68
CA LYS A 142 10.99 0.98 15.90
C LYS A 142 10.42 2.40 15.91
N GLN A 143 11.16 3.38 15.40
CA GLN A 143 10.67 4.76 15.30
C GLN A 143 9.62 4.88 14.20
N ILE A 144 9.82 4.21 13.05
CA ILE A 144 8.82 4.17 11.97
C ILE A 144 7.48 3.63 12.50
N MET A 145 7.51 2.51 13.23
CA MET A 145 6.32 1.95 13.86
C MET A 145 5.66 2.95 14.82
N LYS A 146 6.44 3.61 15.68
CA LYS A 146 5.93 4.62 16.62
C LYS A 146 5.29 5.83 15.93
N CYS A 147 5.69 6.16 14.70
CA CYS A 147 5.05 7.24 13.95
C CYS A 147 3.78 6.78 13.22
N LYS A 148 3.82 5.60 12.58
CA LYS A 148 2.70 5.10 11.77
C LYS A 148 1.52 4.59 12.59
N VAL A 149 1.77 3.83 13.65
CA VAL A 149 0.70 3.19 14.43
C VAL A 149 -0.27 4.22 15.02
N PRO A 150 0.18 5.31 15.69
CA PRO A 150 -0.73 6.35 16.18
C PRO A 150 -1.50 7.04 15.05
N GLY A 151 -0.83 7.33 13.92
CA GLY A 151 -1.48 7.90 12.74
C GLY A 151 -2.63 7.02 12.22
N THR A 152 -2.40 5.71 12.09
CA THR A 152 -3.43 4.75 11.68
C THR A 152 -4.54 4.60 12.71
N ILE A 153 -4.24 4.60 14.01
CA ILE A 153 -5.28 4.58 15.05
C ILE A 153 -6.17 5.82 14.92
N LEU A 154 -5.59 7.01 14.78
CA LEU A 154 -6.34 8.25 14.58
C LEU A 154 -7.22 8.18 13.34
N GLY A 155 -6.68 7.73 12.21
CA GLY A 155 -7.45 7.57 10.98
C GLY A 155 -8.61 6.60 11.14
N VAL A 156 -8.37 5.42 11.72
CA VAL A 156 -9.42 4.42 11.97
C VAL A 156 -10.52 4.98 12.88
N LEU A 157 -10.16 5.68 13.96
CA LEU A 157 -11.16 6.29 14.86
C LEU A 157 -12.02 7.33 14.13
N VAL A 158 -11.41 8.21 13.35
CA VAL A 158 -12.14 9.20 12.54
C VAL A 158 -13.04 8.53 11.51
N GLY A 159 -12.53 7.51 10.81
CA GLY A 159 -13.28 6.77 9.82
C GLY A 159 -14.50 6.07 10.41
N LEU A 160 -14.32 5.35 11.52
CA LEU A 160 -15.41 4.69 12.22
C LEU A 160 -16.44 5.70 12.74
N TRP A 161 -16.00 6.79 13.36
CA TRP A 161 -16.89 7.84 13.84
C TRP A 161 -17.73 8.44 12.70
N MET A 162 -17.11 8.77 11.56
CA MET A 162 -17.83 9.27 10.38
C MET A 162 -18.75 8.22 9.76
N GLY A 163 -18.35 6.95 9.79
CA GLY A 163 -19.19 5.83 9.36
C GLY A 163 -20.47 5.71 10.19
N TYR A 164 -20.36 5.80 11.52
CA TYR A 164 -21.51 5.80 12.43
C TYR A 164 -22.38 7.06 12.30
N ALA A 165 -21.78 8.20 11.97
CA ALA A 165 -22.50 9.45 11.74
C ALA A 165 -23.15 9.54 10.34
N GLY A 166 -22.99 8.52 9.47
CA GLY A 166 -23.69 8.43 8.20
C GLY A 166 -23.06 9.20 7.03
N PHE A 167 -21.76 9.53 7.09
CA PHE A 167 -21.09 10.31 6.04
C PHE A 167 -20.74 9.54 4.75
N GLY A 168 -21.11 8.25 4.64
CA GLY A 168 -20.88 7.47 3.41
C GLY A 168 -19.38 7.30 3.08
N VAL A 169 -19.01 7.41 1.81
CA VAL A 169 -17.65 7.25 1.25
C VAL A 169 -16.64 8.14 1.98
N TRP A 170 -17.09 9.31 2.43
CA TRP A 170 -16.23 10.27 3.14
C TRP A 170 -15.62 9.69 4.40
N SER A 171 -16.27 8.72 5.05
CA SER A 171 -15.69 8.00 6.18
C SER A 171 -14.39 7.27 5.81
N ILE A 172 -14.35 6.60 4.64
CA ILE A 172 -13.19 5.87 4.14
C ILE A 172 -12.11 6.86 3.66
N VAL A 173 -12.51 7.91 2.95
CA VAL A 173 -11.60 8.96 2.45
C VAL A 173 -10.90 9.66 3.62
N CYS A 174 -11.67 10.13 4.60
CA CYS A 174 -11.12 10.79 5.79
C CYS A 174 -10.29 9.84 6.65
N MET A 175 -10.65 8.56 6.76
CA MET A 175 -9.81 7.55 7.42
C MET A 175 -8.39 7.53 6.83
N PHE A 176 -8.27 7.46 5.51
CA PHE A 176 -6.98 7.44 4.83
C PHE A 176 -6.24 8.78 4.95
N MET A 177 -6.93 9.91 4.77
CA MET A 177 -6.33 11.23 4.90
C MET A 177 -5.81 11.49 6.32
N CYS A 178 -6.60 11.21 7.35
CA CYS A 178 -6.22 11.36 8.74
C CYS A 178 -5.07 10.40 9.12
N THR A 179 -5.05 9.18 8.55
CA THR A 179 -3.91 8.27 8.72
C THR A 179 -2.63 8.88 8.16
N GLN A 180 -2.69 9.42 6.94
CA GLN A 180 -1.54 9.99 6.27
C GLN A 180 -1.05 11.27 6.94
N LEU A 181 -1.97 12.17 7.31
CA LEU A 181 -1.69 13.39 8.05
C LEU A 181 -1.09 13.08 9.42
N GLY A 182 -1.73 12.19 10.20
CA GLY A 182 -1.26 11.80 11.52
C GLY A 182 0.13 11.17 11.47
N THR A 183 0.37 10.29 10.49
CA THR A 183 1.69 9.69 10.28
C THR A 183 2.73 10.74 9.90
N SER A 184 2.39 11.66 8.98
CA SER A 184 3.28 12.73 8.53
C SER A 184 3.67 13.64 9.70
N VAL A 185 2.68 14.11 10.48
CA VAL A 185 2.93 14.92 11.69
C VAL A 185 3.84 14.18 12.67
N MET A 186 3.57 12.91 12.94
CA MET A 186 4.41 12.11 13.86
C MET A 186 5.83 11.90 13.33
N LEU A 187 6.02 11.78 12.00
CA LEU A 187 7.34 11.72 11.39
C LEU A 187 8.09 13.04 11.56
N TRP A 188 7.43 14.18 11.39
CA TRP A 188 8.04 15.49 11.59
C TRP A 188 8.42 15.75 13.05
N LEU A 189 7.57 15.39 14.00
CA LEU A 189 7.84 15.57 15.42
C LEU A 189 8.98 14.67 15.93
N ASN A 190 9.16 13.48 15.34
CA ASN A 190 10.18 12.51 15.78
C ASN A 190 11.44 12.49 14.89
N SER A 191 11.42 13.17 13.76
CA SER A 191 12.59 13.29 12.88
C SER A 191 13.48 14.42 13.36
N SER A 192 14.78 14.14 13.46
CA SER A 192 15.78 15.17 13.77
C SER A 192 16.14 16.04 12.56
N TRP A 193 15.63 15.70 11.37
CA TRP A 193 15.96 16.38 10.12
C TRP A 193 14.87 17.35 9.73
N THR A 194 15.28 18.56 9.34
CA THR A 194 14.45 19.64 8.81
C THR A 194 15.05 20.14 7.50
N PRO A 195 14.24 20.46 6.48
CA PRO A 195 14.75 20.88 5.19
C PRO A 195 15.51 22.21 5.30
N SER A 196 16.76 22.19 4.88
CA SER A 196 17.54 23.41 4.63
C SER A 196 17.20 24.00 3.26
N LEU A 197 17.43 25.30 3.06
CA LEU A 197 17.22 25.99 1.76
C LEU A 197 18.40 25.79 0.81
N VAL A 198 18.95 24.56 0.76
CA VAL A 198 20.09 24.21 -0.09
C VAL A 198 19.61 23.31 -1.22
N PHE A 199 20.04 23.61 -2.44
CA PHE A 199 19.64 22.87 -3.64
C PHE A 199 20.80 22.71 -4.60
N SER A 200 21.07 21.46 -5.03
CA SER A 200 22.12 21.17 -6.01
C SER A 200 21.54 20.54 -7.27
N LYS A 201 21.81 21.18 -8.42
CA LYS A 201 21.43 20.65 -9.75
C LYS A 201 22.12 19.32 -10.06
N GLU A 202 23.35 19.14 -9.58
CA GLU A 202 24.12 17.91 -9.80
C GLU A 202 23.50 16.73 -9.04
N LYS A 203 23.22 16.94 -7.74
CA LYS A 203 22.55 15.92 -6.91
C LYS A 203 21.13 15.64 -7.42
N LEU A 204 20.41 16.66 -7.90
CA LEU A 204 19.12 16.48 -8.56
C LEU A 204 19.24 15.52 -9.75
N LYS A 205 20.18 15.78 -10.67
CA LYS A 205 20.35 14.93 -11.86
C LYS A 205 20.70 13.50 -11.46
N TYR A 206 21.55 13.31 -10.46
CA TYR A 206 21.91 12.00 -9.93
C TYR A 206 20.67 11.25 -9.39
N HIS A 207 19.91 11.90 -8.50
CA HIS A 207 18.76 11.27 -7.86
C HIS A 207 17.60 11.04 -8.82
N TYR A 208 17.31 12.01 -9.69
CA TYR A 208 16.29 11.92 -10.72
C TYR A 208 16.59 10.80 -11.71
N ASN A 209 17.83 10.70 -12.23
CA ASN A 209 18.22 9.67 -13.20
C ASN A 209 18.03 8.23 -12.70
N PHE A 210 18.13 8.02 -11.39
CA PHE A 210 17.79 6.75 -10.78
C PHE A 210 16.29 6.62 -10.56
N GLY A 211 15.66 7.67 -10.03
CA GLY A 211 14.26 7.66 -9.62
C GLY A 211 13.29 7.48 -10.78
N TYR A 212 13.50 8.15 -11.92
CA TYR A 212 12.53 8.10 -13.03
C TYR A 212 12.37 6.69 -13.62
N LYS A 213 13.44 5.87 -13.62
CA LYS A 213 13.40 4.49 -14.13
C LYS A 213 12.54 3.59 -13.24
N LEU A 214 12.71 3.73 -11.92
CA LEU A 214 11.89 3.03 -10.94
C LEU A 214 10.44 3.52 -10.97
N MET A 215 10.24 4.83 -11.12
CA MET A 215 8.91 5.43 -11.29
C MET A 215 8.20 4.86 -12.52
N LEU A 216 8.87 4.82 -13.68
CA LEU A 216 8.29 4.27 -14.90
C LEU A 216 7.95 2.77 -14.75
N SER A 217 8.86 1.99 -14.16
CA SER A 217 8.60 0.58 -13.88
C SER A 217 7.43 0.38 -12.94
N GLY A 218 7.33 1.18 -11.87
CA GLY A 218 6.24 1.14 -10.91
C GLY A 218 4.90 1.56 -11.51
N LEU A 219 4.91 2.53 -12.43
CA LEU A 219 3.73 2.96 -13.18
C LEU A 219 3.21 1.85 -14.10
N ILE A 220 4.10 1.17 -14.84
CA ILE A 220 3.71 0.06 -15.71
C ILE A 220 3.11 -1.09 -14.90
N ASP A 221 3.78 -1.49 -13.81
CA ASP A 221 3.29 -2.55 -12.91
C ASP A 221 1.95 -2.18 -12.26
N THR A 222 1.82 -0.94 -11.79
CA THR A 222 0.59 -0.45 -11.17
C THR A 222 -0.54 -0.36 -12.16
N PHE A 223 -0.29 0.14 -13.36
CA PHE A 223 -1.28 0.16 -14.43
C PHE A 223 -1.74 -1.27 -14.73
N TYR A 224 -0.82 -2.19 -14.98
CA TYR A 224 -1.14 -3.61 -15.24
C TYR A 224 -2.02 -4.23 -14.16
N LYS A 225 -1.70 -4.01 -12.88
CA LYS A 225 -2.48 -4.53 -11.75
C LYS A 225 -3.87 -3.91 -11.61
N ASN A 226 -4.07 -2.69 -12.11
CA ASN A 226 -5.31 -1.94 -11.95
C ASN A 226 -6.19 -1.90 -13.21
N VAL A 227 -5.71 -2.41 -14.36
CA VAL A 227 -6.50 -2.49 -15.60
C VAL A 227 -7.83 -3.23 -15.37
N TYR A 228 -7.82 -4.34 -14.63
CA TYR A 228 -9.05 -5.08 -14.33
C TYR A 228 -10.09 -4.24 -13.59
N LYS A 229 -9.65 -3.42 -12.63
CA LYS A 229 -10.55 -2.52 -11.87
C LYS A 229 -11.15 -1.44 -12.75
N LEU A 230 -10.39 -0.88 -13.69
CA LEU A 230 -10.89 0.11 -14.65
C LEU A 230 -11.96 -0.49 -15.56
N ILE A 231 -11.72 -1.71 -16.06
CA ILE A 231 -12.68 -2.42 -16.91
C ILE A 231 -13.96 -2.71 -16.11
N ILE A 232 -13.82 -3.27 -14.90
CA ILE A 232 -14.99 -3.58 -14.06
C ILE A 232 -15.77 -2.31 -13.73
N GLY A 233 -15.09 -1.24 -13.33
CA GLY A 233 -15.76 0.01 -12.97
C GLY A 233 -16.43 0.74 -14.13
N LYS A 234 -15.99 0.53 -15.39
CA LYS A 234 -16.63 1.14 -16.56
C LYS A 234 -17.79 0.32 -17.13
N PHE A 235 -17.64 -1.00 -17.16
CA PHE A 235 -18.60 -1.88 -17.84
C PHE A 235 -19.62 -2.54 -16.91
N PHE A 236 -19.36 -2.57 -15.60
CA PHE A 236 -20.26 -3.15 -14.60
C PHE A 236 -20.76 -2.10 -13.63
N THR A 237 -21.76 -2.47 -12.82
CA THR A 237 -22.35 -1.54 -11.86
C THR A 237 -21.38 -1.21 -10.73
N VAL A 238 -21.56 -0.05 -10.09
CA VAL A 238 -20.78 0.36 -8.90
C VAL A 238 -20.85 -0.70 -7.79
N GLN A 239 -22.00 -1.38 -7.68
CA GLN A 239 -22.20 -2.44 -6.69
C GLN A 239 -21.34 -3.67 -6.99
N ASP A 240 -21.26 -4.10 -8.26
CA ASP A 240 -20.41 -5.22 -8.68
C ASP A 240 -18.93 -4.94 -8.42
N LEU A 241 -18.48 -3.72 -8.71
CA LEU A 241 -17.12 -3.30 -8.37
C LEU A 241 -16.92 -3.27 -6.84
N GLY A 242 -17.90 -2.81 -6.08
CA GLY A 242 -17.85 -2.82 -4.61
C GLY A 242 -17.73 -4.24 -4.04
N TYR A 243 -18.43 -5.21 -4.63
CA TYR A 243 -18.30 -6.61 -4.27
C TYR A 243 -16.94 -7.18 -4.65
N TYR A 244 -16.47 -6.88 -5.86
CA TYR A 244 -15.12 -7.25 -6.32
C TYR A 244 -14.05 -6.70 -5.38
N GLU A 245 -14.10 -5.42 -5.02
CA GLU A 245 -13.12 -4.79 -4.14
C GLU A 245 -13.13 -5.37 -2.73
N ARG A 246 -14.30 -5.71 -2.18
CA ARG A 246 -14.40 -6.39 -0.88
C ARG A 246 -13.69 -7.75 -0.91
N ALA A 247 -14.00 -8.56 -1.93
CA ALA A 247 -13.39 -9.88 -2.10
C ALA A 247 -11.88 -9.77 -2.37
N HIS A 248 -11.49 -8.87 -3.26
CA HIS A 248 -10.09 -8.63 -3.64
C HIS A 248 -9.28 -8.09 -2.46
N SER A 249 -9.81 -7.15 -1.68
CA SER A 249 -9.13 -6.59 -0.51
C SER A 249 -8.89 -7.64 0.58
N PHE A 250 -9.85 -8.53 0.81
CA PHE A 250 -9.68 -9.66 1.74
C PHE A 250 -8.58 -10.62 1.27
N ASN A 251 -8.60 -10.98 -0.02
CA ASN A 251 -7.63 -11.91 -0.61
C ASN A 251 -6.21 -11.31 -0.63
N ASN A 252 -6.07 -10.11 -1.18
CA ASN A 252 -4.77 -9.47 -1.41
C ASN A 252 -4.05 -9.11 -0.09
N GLN A 253 -4.77 -8.82 0.99
CA GLN A 253 -4.17 -8.58 2.30
C GLN A 253 -3.42 -9.82 2.84
N SER A 254 -3.99 -11.01 2.61
CA SER A 254 -3.36 -12.26 3.02
C SER A 254 -2.08 -12.51 2.21
N VAL A 255 -2.16 -12.42 0.88
CA VAL A 255 -1.02 -12.67 -0.02
C VAL A 255 0.11 -11.67 0.20
N THR A 256 -0.18 -10.36 0.22
CA THR A 256 0.85 -9.32 0.31
C THR A 256 1.60 -9.31 1.63
N MET A 257 0.98 -9.75 2.73
CA MET A 257 1.66 -9.86 4.02
C MET A 257 2.81 -10.87 3.92
N PHE A 258 2.56 -12.08 3.40
CA PHE A 258 3.60 -13.11 3.24
C PHE A 258 4.65 -12.71 2.21
N THR A 259 4.23 -12.22 1.04
CA THR A 259 5.17 -11.77 0.00
C THR A 259 6.09 -10.66 0.52
N SER A 260 5.57 -9.72 1.32
CA SER A 260 6.38 -8.62 1.87
C SER A 260 7.45 -9.09 2.86
N ILE A 261 7.14 -10.11 3.68
CA ILE A 261 8.07 -10.69 4.65
C ILE A 261 9.17 -11.46 3.92
N ILE A 262 8.77 -12.31 2.95
CA ILE A 262 9.71 -13.08 2.14
C ILE A 262 10.63 -12.15 1.37
N SER A 263 10.09 -11.16 0.63
CA SER A 263 10.91 -10.21 -0.13
C SER A 263 11.89 -9.41 0.73
N LYS A 264 11.48 -8.98 1.94
CA LYS A 264 12.36 -8.23 2.86
C LYS A 264 13.51 -9.06 3.44
N VAL A 265 13.36 -10.39 3.55
CA VAL A 265 14.39 -11.29 4.08
C VAL A 265 15.23 -11.92 2.97
N SER A 266 14.60 -12.29 1.86
CA SER A 266 15.24 -12.89 0.69
C SER A 266 16.19 -11.92 0.01
N TYR A 267 15.81 -10.65 -0.14
CA TYR A 267 16.64 -9.68 -0.86
C TYR A 267 18.03 -9.50 -0.21
N PRO A 268 18.17 -9.24 1.10
CA PRO A 268 19.49 -9.17 1.75
C PRO A 268 20.26 -10.50 1.75
N LEU A 269 19.56 -11.64 1.78
CA LEU A 269 20.19 -12.95 1.77
C LEU A 269 20.81 -13.25 0.41
N LEU A 270 20.07 -13.01 -0.68
CA LEU A 270 20.51 -13.23 -2.06
C LEU A 270 21.60 -12.25 -2.46
N SER A 271 21.53 -10.98 -2.05
CA SER A 271 22.61 -10.01 -2.31
C SER A 271 23.96 -10.40 -1.70
N LYS A 272 23.98 -11.15 -0.59
CA LYS A 272 25.24 -11.62 0.04
C LYS A 272 25.91 -12.77 -0.70
N ILE A 273 25.16 -13.49 -1.53
CA ILE A 273 25.65 -14.65 -2.27
C ILE A 273 25.56 -14.43 -3.79
N GLN A 274 25.41 -13.16 -4.22
CA GLN A 274 25.17 -12.78 -5.61
C GLN A 274 26.24 -13.27 -6.61
N ASP A 275 27.48 -13.46 -6.13
CA ASP A 275 28.61 -13.91 -6.96
C ASP A 275 28.69 -15.44 -7.08
N GLN A 276 27.85 -16.20 -6.34
CA GLN A 276 27.87 -17.66 -6.27
C GLN A 276 26.60 -18.25 -6.89
N LYS A 277 26.52 -18.30 -8.23
CA LYS A 277 25.32 -18.74 -8.99
C LYS A 277 24.71 -20.05 -8.50
N GLU A 278 25.52 -21.08 -8.26
CA GLU A 278 25.03 -22.38 -7.77
C GLU A 278 24.41 -22.27 -6.38
N ARG A 279 25.02 -21.47 -5.49
CA ARG A 279 24.53 -21.26 -4.14
C ARG A 279 23.25 -20.42 -4.11
N ILE A 280 23.10 -19.47 -5.03
CA ILE A 280 21.85 -18.74 -5.25
C ILE A 280 20.73 -19.73 -5.60
N ALA A 281 20.93 -20.63 -6.56
CA ALA A 281 19.92 -21.60 -6.96
C ALA A 281 19.46 -22.49 -5.80
N VAL A 282 20.40 -22.98 -4.98
CA VAL A 282 20.10 -23.79 -3.79
C VAL A 282 19.31 -23.00 -2.75
N VAL A 283 19.77 -21.80 -2.39
CA VAL A 283 19.11 -20.96 -1.38
C VAL A 283 17.75 -20.48 -1.86
N TYR A 284 17.62 -20.15 -3.15
CA TYR A 284 16.36 -19.77 -3.77
C TYR A 284 15.34 -20.94 -3.73
N ARG A 285 15.78 -22.16 -4.06
CA ARG A 285 14.95 -23.37 -3.97
C ARG A 285 14.49 -23.64 -2.53
N GLN A 286 15.38 -23.49 -1.54
CA GLN A 286 15.04 -23.64 -0.12
C GLN A 286 14.03 -22.57 0.34
N LEU A 287 14.19 -21.32 -0.09
CA LEU A 287 13.25 -20.24 0.22
C LEU A 287 11.87 -20.51 -0.37
N ILE A 288 11.79 -20.98 -1.63
CA ILE A 288 10.52 -21.37 -2.26
C ILE A 288 9.89 -22.54 -1.52
N GLN A 289 10.65 -23.60 -1.21
CA GLN A 289 10.13 -24.77 -0.49
C GLN A 289 9.60 -24.42 0.89
N PHE A 290 10.34 -23.60 1.66
CA PHE A 290 9.89 -23.13 2.96
C PHE A 290 8.64 -22.25 2.84
N SER A 291 8.63 -21.33 1.87
CA SER A 291 7.46 -20.48 1.60
C SER A 291 6.24 -21.32 1.26
N PHE A 292 6.39 -22.33 0.40
CA PHE A 292 5.33 -23.27 0.05
C PHE A 292 4.84 -24.05 1.27
N PHE A 293 5.76 -24.57 2.09
CA PHE A 293 5.42 -25.35 3.28
C PHE A 293 4.68 -24.54 4.36
N VAL A 294 4.91 -23.22 4.44
CA VAL A 294 4.21 -22.34 5.38
C VAL A 294 2.91 -21.80 4.78
N ILE A 295 2.95 -21.35 3.53
CA ILE A 295 1.81 -20.70 2.85
C ILE A 295 0.73 -21.75 2.55
N ALA A 296 1.08 -22.93 2.04
CA ALA A 296 0.09 -23.92 1.62
C ALA A 296 -0.84 -24.39 2.77
N PRO A 297 -0.36 -24.78 3.96
CA PRO A 297 -1.23 -25.13 5.08
C PRO A 297 -2.05 -23.95 5.60
N MET A 298 -1.49 -22.74 5.65
CA MET A 298 -2.23 -21.55 6.06
C MET A 298 -3.36 -21.23 5.08
N MET A 299 -3.10 -21.36 3.79
CA MET A 299 -4.09 -21.12 2.74
C MET A 299 -5.15 -22.23 2.68
N LEU A 300 -4.78 -23.50 2.89
CA LEU A 300 -5.73 -24.61 3.05
C LEU A 300 -6.59 -24.44 4.31
N GLY A 301 -6.00 -24.00 5.41
CA GLY A 301 -6.72 -23.65 6.64
C GLY A 301 -7.70 -22.50 6.42
N ALA A 302 -7.27 -21.45 5.72
CA ALA A 302 -8.14 -20.34 5.34
C ALA A 302 -9.28 -20.80 4.41
N ALA A 303 -9.02 -21.71 3.47
CA ALA A 303 -10.03 -22.28 2.57
C ALA A 303 -11.04 -23.18 3.32
N ALA A 304 -10.57 -24.00 4.26
CA ALA A 304 -11.41 -24.85 5.09
C ALA A 304 -12.29 -24.01 6.04
N LEU A 305 -11.73 -22.95 6.62
CA LEU A 305 -12.44 -22.00 7.46
C LEU A 305 -13.25 -20.99 6.65
N ALA A 306 -13.09 -20.92 5.33
CA ALA A 306 -13.75 -19.92 4.50
C ALA A 306 -15.27 -20.01 4.62
N LYS A 307 -15.85 -21.22 4.53
CA LYS A 307 -17.31 -21.41 4.70
C LYS A 307 -17.81 -20.94 6.08
N PRO A 308 -17.31 -21.47 7.20
CA PRO A 308 -17.80 -21.06 8.52
C PRO A 308 -17.50 -19.59 8.85
N LEU A 309 -16.34 -19.05 8.43
CA LEU A 309 -16.06 -17.62 8.57
C LEU A 309 -17.03 -16.79 7.74
N PHE A 310 -17.29 -17.14 6.48
CA PHE A 310 -18.25 -16.42 5.64
C PHE A 310 -19.66 -16.45 6.23
N TYR A 311 -20.15 -17.62 6.68
CA TYR A 311 -21.46 -17.73 7.31
C TYR A 311 -21.54 -16.89 8.58
N TRP A 312 -20.58 -17.03 9.51
CA TRP A 312 -20.56 -16.26 10.76
C TRP A 312 -20.48 -14.74 10.52
N PHE A 313 -19.74 -14.32 9.50
CA PHE A 313 -19.60 -12.91 9.17
C PHE A 313 -20.82 -12.31 8.47
N TRP A 314 -21.45 -13.07 7.57
CA TRP A 314 -22.43 -12.57 6.60
C TRP A 314 -23.89 -12.85 7.01
N GLU A 315 -24.15 -13.93 7.73
CA GLU A 315 -25.49 -14.26 8.27
C GLU A 315 -25.94 -13.24 9.32
N ASN A 316 -25.00 -12.70 10.11
CA ASN A 316 -25.24 -11.56 11.00
C ASN A 316 -25.33 -10.20 10.27
N SER A 317 -25.08 -10.15 8.95
CA SER A 317 -25.02 -8.90 8.17
C SER A 317 -26.26 -8.64 7.30
N GLY A 318 -27.23 -9.57 7.23
CA GLY A 318 -28.55 -9.33 6.61
C GLY A 318 -28.59 -9.14 5.09
N TYR A 319 -27.51 -9.42 4.35
CA TYR A 319 -27.47 -9.27 2.88
C TYR A 319 -27.67 -10.63 2.16
N PRO A 320 -28.40 -10.67 1.04
CA PRO A 320 -28.64 -11.91 0.30
C PRO A 320 -27.35 -12.55 -0.21
N LEU A 321 -27.30 -13.89 -0.15
CA LEU A 321 -26.20 -14.72 -0.62
C LEU A 321 -25.89 -14.46 -2.10
N PHE A 322 -24.64 -14.11 -2.40
CA PHE A 322 -24.15 -13.86 -3.76
C PHE A 322 -24.17 -15.10 -4.68
N PRO A 323 -24.60 -14.96 -5.95
CA PRO A 323 -24.27 -15.89 -7.03
C PRO A 323 -22.77 -15.89 -7.38
N TYR A 324 -22.10 -14.73 -7.30
CA TYR A 324 -20.66 -14.58 -7.62
C TYR A 324 -19.72 -15.16 -6.54
N SER A 325 -20.23 -15.42 -5.32
CA SER A 325 -19.43 -16.10 -4.30
C SER A 325 -19.02 -17.50 -4.72
N LYS A 326 -19.73 -18.20 -5.62
CA LYS A 326 -19.30 -19.54 -6.05
C LYS A 326 -18.03 -19.53 -6.91
N SER A 327 -17.79 -18.49 -7.71
CA SER A 327 -16.55 -18.36 -8.50
C SER A 327 -15.39 -17.75 -7.72
N TYR A 328 -15.65 -16.77 -6.83
CA TYR A 328 -14.59 -16.12 -6.04
C TYR A 328 -14.35 -16.78 -4.67
N ALA A 329 -15.30 -17.55 -4.14
CA ALA A 329 -15.13 -18.42 -2.97
C ALA A 329 -14.63 -19.83 -3.35
N CYS A 330 -13.94 -19.95 -4.48
CA CYS A 330 -12.90 -20.94 -4.62
C CYS A 330 -11.54 -20.28 -4.33
N PRO A 331 -11.17 -19.98 -3.06
CA PRO A 331 -9.80 -19.66 -2.71
C PRO A 331 -8.88 -20.69 -3.36
N VAL A 332 -9.28 -21.96 -3.35
CA VAL A 332 -8.51 -23.10 -3.89
C VAL A 332 -8.12 -22.92 -5.36
N CYS A 333 -9.01 -22.46 -6.26
CA CYS A 333 -8.66 -22.23 -7.67
C CYS A 333 -7.71 -21.04 -7.87
N PHE A 334 -7.91 -19.96 -7.12
CA PHE A 334 -7.03 -18.78 -7.22
C PHE A 334 -5.66 -19.03 -6.57
N ILE A 335 -5.64 -19.79 -5.49
CA ILE A 335 -4.44 -20.25 -4.77
C ILE A 335 -3.65 -21.25 -5.64
N LEU A 336 -4.31 -22.20 -6.30
CA LEU A 336 -3.66 -23.11 -7.26
C LEU A 336 -3.07 -22.34 -8.44
N CYS A 337 -3.78 -21.33 -8.95
CA CYS A 337 -3.29 -20.49 -10.05
C CYS A 337 -2.08 -19.65 -9.62
N MET A 338 -2.09 -19.06 -8.42
CA MET A 338 -0.92 -18.32 -7.89
C MET A 338 0.26 -19.23 -7.51
N LEU A 339 0.00 -20.41 -6.98
CA LEU A 339 1.05 -21.41 -6.72
C LEU A 339 1.71 -21.86 -8.03
N LEU A 340 0.91 -22.09 -9.09
CA LEU A 340 1.41 -22.40 -10.43
C LEU A 340 2.21 -21.23 -11.04
N ILE A 341 1.76 -19.99 -10.87
CA ILE A 341 2.47 -18.80 -11.36
C ILE A 341 3.77 -18.56 -10.57
N SER A 342 3.82 -18.89 -9.27
CA SER A 342 5.05 -18.80 -8.46
C SER A 342 6.05 -19.94 -8.72
N MET A 343 5.65 -20.96 -9.49
CA MET A 343 6.51 -22.07 -9.92
C MET A 343 7.20 -21.83 -11.27
N PHE A 344 6.85 -20.76 -11.99
CA PHE A 344 7.55 -20.26 -13.18
C PHE A 344 8.24 -18.94 -12.87
#